data_AF-A0A553NKV8-F1
#
_entry.id   AF-A0A553NKV8-F1
#
_cell.length_a   1.000
_cell.length_b   1.000
_cell.length_c   1.000
_cell.angle_alpha   90.00
_cell.angle_beta   90.00
_cell.angle_gamma   90.00
#
_symmetry.space_group_name_H-M   'P 1'
#
loop_
_entity.id
_entity.type
_entity.pdbx_description
1 polymer ?
#
loop_
_entity_poly.entity_id
_entity_poly.type
_entity_poly.pdbx_seq_one_letter_code
_entity_poly.pdbx_strand_id
1 'polypeptide(L)'
;IWHKNRKLKCLNLTTLNKHGKVYEDGAPTGSMSPCARRLSHLSVTASASKSTAWSQGDFEGRSKTHLLYVAEKKRPKTESYFQSLETGLSADEDEAINTDKKEESFPRHRPASWSALFHVDLANGKCGSSAVSSPRLSPDHCRIVYLESNVYCSHLQCSRLCMYDWFTKLTSVVVDVVPRVRDDGFCGIYSWLLSSGCWAADSQRVLISSPQRSRKEVLVVDTATQEVTCLTSKCEEGSWSLLNVQRDLMVISCSSPNCPPDLRVGFLPEKGSESEICWVTLEESEAHGDISWQSITLRPPPEQQNTLHPGLDFDAVLLKPKETTTKDKVPLVVMPHGGPHSVLMSEWMLSTAVLCKMGFGVLLVNYRGSLGFGQDNISSLPGNIGSQDVKDVQFAVESVLKQGSFDEQRIAVIGGSHGGFLACHLIGQYPEFYKACVARNPVTNLATMIGSTDIPDW
;
A
#
# COMPACT_ATOMS: atom_id res chain seq x y z
N ILE A 1 -8.07 -24.16 22.97
CA ILE A 1 -9.32 -23.49 22.54
C ILE A 1 -9.69 -22.45 23.59
N TRP A 2 -9.83 -21.19 23.16
CA TRP A 2 -10.11 -20.04 24.01
C TRP A 2 -11.30 -19.26 23.46
N HIS A 3 -12.13 -18.71 24.35
CA HIS A 3 -13.23 -17.81 23.99
C HIS A 3 -13.44 -16.79 25.11
N LYS A 4 -13.65 -15.51 24.75
CA LYS A 4 -13.91 -14.39 25.67
C LYS A 4 -13.02 -14.44 26.93
N ASN A 5 -11.71 -14.48 26.71
CA ASN A 5 -10.67 -14.46 27.75
C ASN A 5 -10.72 -15.62 28.77
N ARG A 6 -11.42 -16.72 28.48
CA ARG A 6 -11.44 -17.93 29.30
C ARG A 6 -10.91 -19.13 28.53
N LYS A 7 -10.05 -19.93 29.16
CA LYS A 7 -9.54 -21.18 28.60
C LYS A 7 -10.66 -22.19 28.60
N LEU A 8 -11.23 -22.47 27.43
CA LEU A 8 -12.34 -23.43 27.32
C LEU A 8 -11.83 -24.88 27.25
N LYS A 9 -10.71 -25.12 26.56
CA LYS A 9 -10.16 -26.47 26.42
C LYS A 9 -8.66 -26.44 26.16
N CYS A 10 -7.91 -27.29 26.85
CA CYS A 10 -6.52 -27.61 26.53
C CYS A 10 -6.50 -28.96 25.82
N LEU A 11 -5.92 -29.04 24.62
CA LEU A 11 -5.69 -30.32 23.95
C LEU A 11 -4.24 -30.70 24.15
N ASN A 12 -4.00 -31.86 24.75
CA ASN A 12 -2.67 -32.41 24.92
C ASN A 12 -2.28 -33.16 23.64
N LEU A 13 -1.34 -32.59 22.88
CA LEU A 13 -0.92 -33.12 21.58
C LEU A 13 0.06 -34.31 21.72
N THR A 14 0.52 -34.66 22.92
CA THR A 14 1.32 -35.89 23.12
C THR A 14 0.52 -37.18 22.83
N THR A 15 -0.81 -37.10 22.78
CA THR A 15 -1.69 -38.22 22.47
C THR A 15 -1.82 -38.55 20.98
N LEU A 16 -1.32 -37.70 20.07
CA LEU A 16 -1.40 -37.92 18.62
C LEU A 16 -0.45 -39.01 18.09
N ASN A 17 0.53 -39.47 18.90
CA ASN A 17 1.38 -40.60 18.53
C ASN A 17 0.67 -41.97 18.65
N LYS A 18 -0.58 -42.03 19.14
CA LYS A 18 -1.34 -43.29 19.30
C LYS A 18 -2.30 -43.62 18.17
N HIS A 19 -2.57 -42.69 17.26
CA HIS A 19 -3.45 -42.94 16.12
C HIS A 19 -2.69 -42.63 14.83
N GLY A 20 -2.53 -43.65 13.99
CA GLY A 20 -1.68 -43.64 12.79
C GLY A 20 -2.05 -42.59 11.74
N LYS A 21 -1.27 -42.60 10.65
CA LYS A 21 -1.30 -41.61 9.55
C LYS A 21 -2.72 -41.25 9.10
N VAL A 22 -3.07 -39.98 9.24
CA VAL A 22 -4.30 -39.40 8.68
C VAL A 22 -3.90 -38.65 7.42
N TYR A 23 -3.69 -39.33 6.29
CA TYR A 23 -3.86 -38.83 4.91
C TYR A 23 -3.58 -40.00 3.94
N GLU A 24 -4.59 -40.40 3.17
CA GLU A 24 -4.41 -41.09 1.90
C GLU A 24 -4.57 -40.05 0.78
N ASP A 25 -3.64 -40.06 -0.18
CA ASP A 25 -3.65 -39.25 -1.39
C ASP A 25 -4.77 -39.72 -2.34
N GLY A 26 -5.59 -38.80 -2.87
CA GLY A 26 -6.64 -39.18 -3.83
C GLY A 26 -7.56 -38.06 -4.36
N ALA A 27 -7.02 -37.14 -5.18
CA ALA A 27 -7.66 -36.41 -6.30
C ALA A 27 -8.97 -35.57 -6.06
N PRO A 28 -9.56 -34.90 -7.08
CA PRO A 28 -9.18 -33.57 -7.58
C PRO A 28 -10.33 -32.52 -7.50
N THR A 29 -10.01 -31.26 -7.84
CA THR A 29 -10.89 -30.10 -8.11
C THR A 29 -11.42 -29.26 -6.94
N GLY A 30 -11.00 -27.99 -6.91
CA GLY A 30 -11.95 -26.88 -7.06
C GLY A 30 -12.66 -26.29 -5.84
N SER A 31 -12.54 -26.83 -4.63
CA SER A 31 -13.11 -26.15 -3.46
C SER A 31 -12.32 -26.34 -2.16
N MET A 32 -11.74 -25.27 -1.63
CA MET A 32 -11.24 -25.22 -0.25
C MET A 32 -12.43 -25.14 0.73
N SER A 33 -12.46 -26.04 1.71
CA SER A 33 -13.49 -26.01 2.76
C SER A 33 -13.38 -24.75 3.65
N PRO A 34 -14.47 -24.31 4.31
CA PRO A 34 -14.49 -23.09 5.13
C PRO A 34 -13.46 -23.06 6.28
N CYS A 35 -12.92 -24.20 6.68
CA CYS A 35 -11.87 -24.28 7.70
C CYS A 35 -10.47 -23.91 7.17
N ALA A 36 -10.24 -24.01 5.87
CA ALA A 36 -8.96 -23.71 5.25
C ALA A 36 -8.69 -22.20 5.09
N ARG A 37 -9.69 -21.33 5.32
CA ARG A 37 -9.53 -19.85 5.27
C ARG A 37 -8.99 -19.21 6.56
N ARG A 38 -8.71 -19.97 7.63
CA ARG A 38 -8.34 -19.38 8.94
C ARG A 38 -7.05 -19.88 9.59
N LEU A 39 -6.26 -20.71 8.94
CA LEU A 39 -5.03 -21.23 9.52
C LEU A 39 -3.94 -21.37 8.46
N SER A 40 -3.07 -20.37 8.33
CA SER A 40 -1.72 -20.58 7.78
C SER A 40 -0.80 -20.97 8.92
N HIS A 41 -0.75 -22.26 9.26
CA HIS A 41 0.26 -22.80 10.17
C HIS A 41 1.37 -23.46 9.35
N LEU A 42 2.60 -22.94 9.45
CA LEU A 42 3.81 -23.71 9.23
C LEU A 42 4.13 -24.43 10.54
N SER A 43 4.00 -25.76 10.56
CA SER A 43 4.63 -26.62 11.56
C SER A 43 5.68 -27.47 10.84
N VAL A 44 6.96 -27.21 11.08
CA VAL A 44 8.04 -28.11 10.67
C VAL A 44 8.59 -28.77 11.94
N THR A 45 8.27 -30.05 12.13
CA THR A 45 8.88 -30.89 13.16
C THR A 45 10.20 -31.45 12.65
N ALA A 46 11.34 -31.01 13.22
CA ALA A 46 12.60 -31.70 13.05
C ALA A 46 12.59 -32.98 13.91
N SER A 47 12.60 -34.16 13.28
CA SER A 47 12.79 -35.43 13.98
C SER A 47 14.28 -35.68 14.21
N ALA A 48 14.75 -35.58 15.45
CA ALA A 48 16.06 -36.12 15.81
C ALA A 48 15.94 -37.63 16.06
N SER A 49 16.71 -38.40 15.28
CA SER A 49 16.89 -39.85 15.38
C SER A 49 17.41 -40.28 16.76
N LYS A 50 16.85 -41.35 17.31
CA LYS A 50 17.37 -42.03 18.52
C LYS A 50 18.57 -42.92 18.17
N SER A 51 19.71 -42.71 18.83
CA SER A 51 20.64 -43.80 19.15
C SER A 51 21.28 -43.58 20.54
N THR A 52 20.83 -44.41 21.48
CA THR A 52 21.51 -44.97 22.67
C THR A 52 22.84 -44.37 23.16
N ALA A 53 22.86 -43.85 24.39
CA ALA A 53 23.52 -44.43 25.57
C ALA A 53 23.40 -43.46 26.76
N TRP A 54 23.11 -44.00 27.94
CA TRP A 54 22.90 -43.26 29.18
C TRP A 54 24.22 -42.97 29.90
N SER A 55 24.40 -41.73 30.38
CA SER A 55 25.03 -41.44 31.68
C SER A 55 24.61 -40.04 32.15
N GLN A 56 24.09 -39.98 33.38
CA GLN A 56 23.58 -38.78 34.05
C GLN A 56 24.64 -37.68 34.21
N GLY A 57 24.24 -36.44 33.89
CA GLY A 57 24.98 -35.22 34.22
C GLY A 57 24.30 -34.00 33.59
N ASP A 58 23.59 -33.24 34.41
CA ASP A 58 23.08 -31.87 34.23
C ASP A 58 22.75 -31.38 32.81
N PHE A 59 21.46 -31.37 32.49
CA PHE A 59 20.90 -30.46 31.47
C PHE A 59 19.56 -29.89 31.98
N GLU A 60 19.60 -28.66 32.51
CA GLU A 60 18.41 -27.78 32.54
C GLU A 60 18.08 -27.31 31.11
N GLY A 61 17.65 -28.24 30.25
CA GLY A 61 17.12 -27.95 28.94
C GLY A 61 15.66 -27.51 29.03
N ARG A 62 15.38 -26.27 29.46
CA ARG A 62 14.05 -25.68 29.23
C ARG A 62 13.87 -25.52 27.73
N SER A 63 13.10 -26.42 27.09
CA SER A 63 12.66 -26.24 25.71
C SER A 63 11.83 -24.96 25.63
N LYS A 64 12.43 -23.85 25.19
CA LYS A 64 11.70 -22.63 24.88
C LYS A 64 10.91 -22.88 23.61
N THR A 65 9.62 -23.17 23.77
CA THR A 65 8.69 -23.20 22.65
C THR A 65 8.42 -21.74 22.27
N HIS A 66 9.03 -21.28 21.18
CA HIS A 66 8.73 -19.97 20.62
C HIS A 66 7.45 -20.08 19.81
N LEU A 67 6.35 -19.52 20.32
CA LEU A 67 5.10 -19.42 19.58
C LEU A 67 5.10 -18.09 18.83
N LEU A 68 5.31 -18.12 17.52
CA LEU A 68 5.04 -16.96 16.68
C LEU A 68 3.53 -16.89 16.47
N TYR A 69 2.87 -15.90 17.08
CA TYR A 69 1.43 -15.71 16.96
C TYR A 69 1.12 -14.39 16.28
N VAL A 70 0.35 -14.45 15.19
CA VAL A 70 -0.26 -13.28 14.57
C VAL A 70 -1.63 -13.11 15.21
N ALA A 71 -1.79 -12.03 15.98
CA ALA A 71 -3.06 -11.70 16.63
C ALA A 71 -3.77 -10.60 15.83
N GLU A 72 -4.90 -10.90 15.20
CA GLU A 72 -5.83 -9.85 14.75
C GLU A 72 -6.64 -9.35 15.96
N LYS A 73 -6.40 -8.11 16.39
CA LYS A 73 -7.25 -7.44 17.38
C LYS A 73 -8.44 -6.80 16.66
N LYS A 74 -9.61 -7.42 16.74
CA LYS A 74 -10.86 -6.72 16.42
C LYS A 74 -11.06 -5.58 17.42
N ARG A 75 -11.17 -4.33 16.93
CA ARG A 75 -11.67 -3.23 17.76
C ARG A 75 -13.10 -3.57 18.23
N PRO A 76 -13.48 -3.26 19.48
CA PRO A 76 -14.86 -3.37 19.91
C PRO A 76 -15.73 -2.51 19.00
N LYS A 77 -16.93 -3.01 18.66
CA LYS A 77 -17.91 -2.20 17.94
C LYS A 77 -18.22 -0.98 18.81
N THR A 78 -18.01 0.21 18.28
CA THR A 78 -18.62 1.42 18.81
C THR A 78 -20.11 1.32 18.55
N GLU A 79 -20.93 1.26 19.60
CA GLU A 79 -22.37 1.46 19.45
C GLU A 79 -22.60 2.95 19.22
N SER A 80 -23.42 3.27 18.21
CA SER A 80 -23.83 4.64 17.90
C SER A 80 -24.55 5.25 19.11
N TYR A 81 -24.17 6.48 19.48
CA TYR A 81 -24.88 7.26 20.52
C TYR A 81 -26.27 7.71 20.06
N PHE A 82 -26.55 7.68 18.75
CA PHE A 82 -27.89 7.91 18.22
C PHE A 82 -28.65 6.59 18.16
N GLN A 83 -29.51 6.36 19.15
CA GLN A 83 -30.59 5.40 19.02
C GLN A 83 -31.62 5.99 18.05
N SER A 84 -31.70 5.44 16.84
CA SER A 84 -32.86 5.67 15.99
C SER A 84 -34.07 5.08 16.72
N LEU A 85 -35.03 5.94 17.10
CA LEU A 85 -36.36 5.50 17.48
C LEU A 85 -36.93 4.70 16.28
N GLU A 86 -37.14 3.40 16.47
CA GLU A 86 -37.97 2.60 15.58
C GLU A 86 -39.40 3.14 15.69
N THR A 87 -39.75 4.07 14.80
CA THR A 87 -41.15 4.36 14.52
C THR A 87 -41.67 3.22 13.66
N GLY A 88 -42.40 2.31 14.30
CA GLY A 88 -43.25 1.35 13.63
C GLY A 88 -44.29 2.07 12.77
N LEU A 89 -44.20 1.88 11.46
CA LEU A 89 -45.29 2.10 10.54
C LEU A 89 -45.38 0.86 9.64
N SER A 90 -46.47 0.13 9.86
CA SER A 90 -46.98 -0.95 9.02
C SER A 90 -47.38 -0.41 7.65
N ALA A 91 -46.95 -1.07 6.59
CA ALA A 91 -47.67 -1.13 5.34
C ALA A 91 -47.39 -2.49 4.70
N ASP A 92 -48.42 -3.33 4.72
CA ASP A 92 -48.50 -4.61 4.05
C ASP A 92 -48.52 -4.45 2.51
N GLU A 93 -48.02 -5.50 1.84
CA GLU A 93 -48.35 -6.02 0.48
C GLU A 93 -48.21 -5.01 -0.71
N ASP A 94 -47.45 -5.25 -1.79
CA ASP A 94 -47.40 -6.46 -2.61
C ASP A 94 -46.31 -6.39 -3.71
N GLU A 95 -46.08 -7.55 -4.32
CA GLU A 95 -45.37 -7.84 -5.59
C GLU A 95 -43.86 -8.12 -5.57
N ALA A 96 -43.59 -9.42 -5.40
CA ALA A 96 -42.36 -10.09 -5.73
C ALA A 96 -42.07 -10.05 -7.24
N ILE A 97 -41.00 -9.33 -7.64
CA ILE A 97 -40.29 -9.60 -8.88
C ILE A 97 -39.06 -10.44 -8.54
N ASN A 98 -39.20 -11.73 -8.80
CA ASN A 98 -38.13 -12.71 -8.77
C ASN A 98 -37.14 -12.39 -9.90
N THR A 99 -35.98 -11.81 -9.57
CA THR A 99 -34.81 -11.84 -10.44
C THR A 99 -33.66 -12.49 -9.69
N ASP A 100 -33.42 -13.76 -10.02
CA ASP A 100 -32.18 -14.48 -9.76
C ASP A 100 -31.02 -13.71 -10.41
N LYS A 101 -30.46 -12.73 -9.68
CA LYS A 101 -29.11 -12.25 -9.89
C LYS A 101 -28.24 -12.83 -8.79
N LYS A 102 -27.45 -13.84 -9.16
CA LYS A 102 -26.24 -14.20 -8.41
C LYS A 102 -25.41 -12.94 -8.25
N GLU A 103 -25.50 -12.29 -7.08
CA GLU A 103 -24.47 -11.38 -6.63
C GLU A 103 -23.20 -12.21 -6.45
N GLU A 104 -22.30 -12.13 -7.42
CA GLU A 104 -20.91 -12.45 -7.22
C GLU A 104 -20.39 -11.55 -6.10
N SER A 105 -20.30 -12.14 -4.91
CA SER A 105 -19.73 -11.50 -3.74
C SER A 105 -18.25 -11.25 -3.99
N PHE A 106 -17.91 -10.07 -4.50
CA PHE A 106 -16.55 -9.56 -4.45
C PHE A 106 -16.08 -9.62 -2.99
N PRO A 107 -14.89 -10.19 -2.69
CA PRO A 107 -14.38 -10.17 -1.33
C PRO A 107 -14.14 -8.71 -0.94
N ARG A 108 -15.02 -8.14 -0.10
CA ARG A 108 -14.77 -6.88 0.60
C ARG A 108 -13.54 -7.07 1.49
N HIS A 109 -12.36 -6.79 0.95
CA HIS A 109 -11.17 -6.57 1.76
C HIS A 109 -11.40 -5.32 2.61
N ARG A 110 -11.39 -5.49 3.94
CA ARG A 110 -11.38 -4.34 4.85
C ARG A 110 -9.98 -3.72 4.82
N PRO A 111 -9.81 -2.47 4.40
CA PRO A 111 -8.49 -1.84 4.31
C PRO A 111 -7.85 -1.53 5.67
N ALA A 112 -8.56 -1.70 6.79
CA ALA A 112 -8.15 -1.18 8.11
C ALA A 112 -7.81 -2.29 9.12
N SER A 113 -7.08 -3.33 8.70
CA SER A 113 -6.72 -4.45 9.58
C SER A 113 -5.19 -4.51 9.75
N TRP A 114 -4.68 -3.95 10.85
CA TRP A 114 -3.27 -4.07 11.20
C TRP A 114 -2.99 -5.52 11.59
N SER A 115 -2.16 -6.21 10.81
CA SER A 115 -1.53 -7.45 11.27
C SER A 115 -0.28 -7.03 12.03
N ALA A 116 -0.25 -7.21 13.35
CA ALA A 116 0.92 -6.91 14.18
C ALA A 116 1.58 -8.23 14.63
N LEU A 117 2.91 -8.32 14.43
CA LEU A 117 3.74 -9.32 15.08
C LEU A 117 4.07 -8.77 16.48
N PHE A 118 3.49 -9.38 17.52
CA PHE A 118 3.84 -9.00 18.90
C PHE A 118 4.93 -9.94 19.41
N HIS A 119 6.12 -9.40 19.69
CA HIS A 119 7.04 -10.06 20.60
C HIS A 119 6.58 -9.74 22.03
N VAL A 120 5.74 -10.60 22.59
CA VAL A 120 5.35 -10.48 24.01
C VAL A 120 6.38 -11.23 24.84
N ASP A 121 7.31 -10.49 25.43
CA ASP A 121 8.05 -10.98 26.59
C ASP A 121 7.07 -11.04 27.79
N LEU A 122 6.56 -12.25 28.04
CA LEU A 122 5.59 -12.54 29.10
C LEU A 122 6.16 -12.28 30.52
N ALA A 123 7.44 -11.91 30.65
CA ALA A 123 8.01 -11.50 31.93
C ALA A 123 7.76 -10.02 32.28
N ASN A 124 7.58 -9.12 31.30
CA ASN A 124 7.73 -7.68 31.53
C ASN A 124 6.56 -6.77 31.07
N GLY A 125 5.50 -7.31 30.47
CA GLY A 125 4.22 -6.59 30.28
C GLY A 125 4.24 -5.29 29.46
N LYS A 126 5.33 -4.96 28.75
CA LYS A 126 5.44 -3.76 27.91
C LYS A 126 4.95 -4.03 26.48
N CYS A 127 3.98 -3.24 26.02
CA CYS A 127 3.61 -3.15 24.61
C CYS A 127 4.56 -2.16 23.92
N GLY A 128 5.15 -2.54 22.78
CA GLY A 128 6.05 -1.68 22.02
C GLY A 128 5.34 -0.51 21.32
N SER A 129 6.10 0.48 20.88
CA SER A 129 5.65 1.68 20.14
C SER A 129 5.59 1.52 18.62
N SER A 130 5.92 0.33 18.10
CA SER A 130 6.03 0.06 16.66
C SER A 130 5.03 -0.99 16.20
N ALA A 131 4.47 -0.77 15.01
CA ALA A 131 3.63 -1.71 14.30
C ALA A 131 4.47 -2.42 13.26
N VAL A 132 4.31 -3.73 13.14
CA VAL A 132 5.07 -4.54 12.19
C VAL A 132 4.12 -5.36 11.34
N SER A 133 4.39 -5.55 10.06
CA SER A 133 3.50 -6.24 9.12
C SER A 133 4.28 -7.03 8.07
N SER A 134 3.56 -7.88 7.33
CA SER A 134 4.08 -8.60 6.17
C SER A 134 5.40 -9.40 6.38
N PRO A 135 5.47 -10.33 7.37
CA PRO A 135 6.65 -11.16 7.54
C PRO A 135 6.87 -12.12 6.36
N ARG A 136 8.12 -12.27 5.92
CA ARG A 136 8.55 -13.13 4.80
C ARG A 136 9.81 -13.90 5.18
N LEU A 137 9.68 -15.22 5.24
CA LEU A 137 10.78 -16.15 5.51
C LEU A 137 11.68 -16.28 4.28
N SER A 138 12.99 -16.24 4.48
CA SER A 138 13.98 -16.46 3.43
C SER A 138 13.95 -17.91 2.90
N PRO A 139 14.37 -18.15 1.65
CA PRO A 139 14.40 -19.49 1.05
C PRO A 139 15.24 -20.51 1.84
N ASP A 140 16.36 -20.08 2.43
CA ASP A 140 17.20 -20.90 3.30
C ASP A 140 16.62 -21.15 4.71
N HIS A 141 15.46 -20.54 5.01
CA HIS A 141 14.76 -20.60 6.30
C HIS A 141 15.55 -20.00 7.48
N CYS A 142 16.57 -19.18 7.21
CA CYS A 142 17.42 -18.59 8.23
C CYS A 142 16.93 -17.22 8.73
N ARG A 143 16.18 -16.47 7.91
CA ARG A 143 15.87 -15.06 8.16
C ARG A 143 14.42 -14.73 7.87
N ILE A 144 13.86 -13.76 8.58
CA ILE A 144 12.53 -13.23 8.33
C ILE A 144 12.66 -11.72 8.13
N VAL A 145 12.24 -11.22 6.97
CA VAL A 145 12.06 -9.77 6.79
C VAL A 145 10.61 -9.37 7.02
N TYR A 146 10.40 -8.16 7.50
CA TYR A 146 9.08 -7.60 7.74
C TYR A 146 9.14 -6.07 7.67
N LEU A 147 7.98 -5.45 7.46
CA LEU A 147 7.85 -4.00 7.44
C LEU A 147 7.52 -3.50 8.84
N GLU A 148 8.11 -2.39 9.25
CA GLU A 148 7.81 -1.72 10.53
C GLU A 148 7.42 -0.25 10.29
N SER A 149 6.46 0.24 11.06
CA SER A 149 5.95 1.61 11.02
C SER A 149 5.60 2.09 12.43
N ASN A 150 5.48 3.40 12.63
CA ASN A 150 5.12 3.97 13.93
C ASN A 150 3.60 3.83 14.19
N VAL A 151 3.19 3.46 15.40
CA VAL A 151 1.78 3.19 15.77
C VAL A 151 0.95 4.46 15.94
N TYR A 152 1.59 5.61 16.17
CA TYR A 152 0.92 6.90 16.46
C TYR A 152 1.18 7.97 15.40
N CYS A 153 1.48 7.54 14.17
CA CYS A 153 1.69 8.43 13.04
C CYS A 153 0.62 8.16 11.97
N SER A 154 0.64 8.97 10.93
CA SER A 154 -0.12 8.82 9.69
C SER A 154 -0.41 7.35 9.34
N HIS A 155 -1.69 7.06 9.07
CA HIS A 155 -2.16 5.74 8.65
C HIS A 155 -1.30 5.11 7.54
N LEU A 156 -0.79 5.94 6.63
CA LEU A 156 0.11 5.57 5.55
C LEU A 156 1.41 6.36 5.68
N GLN A 157 2.54 5.66 5.77
CA GLN A 157 3.83 6.28 6.08
C GLN A 157 5.01 5.52 5.46
N CYS A 158 6.21 6.11 5.52
CA CYS A 158 7.44 5.44 5.13
C CYS A 158 7.75 4.32 6.13
N SER A 159 7.90 3.11 5.63
CA SER A 159 8.19 1.92 6.44
C SER A 159 9.70 1.69 6.56
N ARG A 160 10.10 1.06 7.67
CA ARG A 160 11.37 0.37 7.77
C ARG A 160 11.24 -1.03 7.18
N LEU A 161 12.31 -1.52 6.58
CA LEU A 161 12.50 -2.96 6.36
C LEU A 161 13.38 -3.48 7.50
N CYS A 162 12.83 -4.37 8.30
CA CYS A 162 13.52 -5.02 9.40
C CYS A 162 13.77 -6.49 9.06
N MET A 163 14.82 -7.06 9.65
CA MET A 163 15.18 -8.47 9.49
C MET A 163 15.41 -9.09 10.86
N TYR A 164 14.85 -10.28 11.06
CA TYR A 164 15.10 -11.15 12.19
C TYR A 164 15.89 -12.37 11.73
N ASP A 165 17.03 -12.60 12.35
CA ASP A 165 17.85 -13.79 12.09
C ASP A 165 17.48 -14.91 13.07
N TRP A 166 17.11 -16.07 12.52
CA TRP A 166 16.56 -17.18 13.29
C TRP A 166 17.60 -17.85 14.19
N PHE A 167 18.88 -17.82 13.84
CA PHE A 167 19.92 -18.50 14.61
C PHE A 167 20.46 -17.62 15.73
N THR A 168 20.79 -16.38 15.40
CA THR A 168 21.31 -15.40 16.35
C THR A 168 20.23 -14.81 17.23
N LYS A 169 18.95 -14.91 16.83
CA LYS A 169 17.78 -14.31 17.49
C LYS A 169 17.85 -12.77 17.56
N LEU A 170 18.66 -12.16 16.70
CA LEU A 170 18.82 -10.71 16.62
C LEU A 170 17.89 -10.12 15.56
N THR A 171 17.40 -8.91 15.85
CA THR A 171 16.68 -8.07 14.90
C THR A 171 17.58 -6.92 14.46
N SER A 172 17.64 -6.66 13.16
CA SER A 172 18.34 -5.52 12.58
C SER A 172 17.41 -4.72 11.65
N VAL A 173 17.62 -3.40 11.59
CA VAL A 173 17.01 -2.56 10.56
C VAL A 173 17.87 -2.69 9.30
N VAL A 174 17.26 -3.12 8.20
CA VAL A 174 17.92 -3.24 6.88
C VAL A 174 17.78 -1.94 6.10
N VAL A 175 16.59 -1.35 6.11
CA VAL A 175 16.32 -0.03 5.52
C VAL A 175 15.54 0.77 6.55
N ASP A 176 16.11 1.92 6.96
CA ASP A 176 15.43 2.83 7.89
C ASP A 176 14.43 3.74 7.15
N VAL A 177 13.58 4.42 7.93
CA VAL A 177 12.69 5.47 7.45
C VAL A 177 13.52 6.56 6.78
N VAL A 178 13.11 6.94 5.57
CA VAL A 178 13.76 8.01 4.80
C VAL A 178 13.00 9.31 5.05
N PRO A 179 13.58 10.32 5.76
CA PRO A 179 12.88 11.56 6.06
C PRO A 179 12.64 12.43 4.83
N ARG A 180 13.65 12.49 3.95
CA ARG A 180 13.68 13.26 2.71
C ARG A 180 14.26 12.40 1.61
N VAL A 181 13.85 12.66 0.36
CA VAL A 181 14.44 12.00 -0.82
C VAL A 181 15.96 12.13 -0.77
N ARG A 182 16.65 10.98 -0.87
CA ARG A 182 18.11 10.90 -0.86
C ARG A 182 18.71 11.45 -2.16
N ASP A 183 20.00 11.74 -2.14
CA ASP A 183 20.74 12.22 -3.31
C ASP A 183 20.76 11.22 -4.48
N ASP A 184 20.63 9.92 -4.17
CA ASP A 184 20.49 8.83 -5.14
C ASP A 184 19.05 8.66 -5.68
N GLY A 185 18.12 9.51 -5.25
CA GLY A 185 16.72 9.49 -5.65
C GLY A 185 15.84 8.54 -4.82
N PHE A 186 16.39 7.77 -3.88
CA PHE A 186 15.58 6.86 -3.07
C PHE A 186 14.71 7.64 -2.06
N CYS A 187 13.41 7.41 -2.12
CA CYS A 187 12.38 8.13 -1.37
C CYS A 187 11.94 7.39 -0.09
N GLY A 188 12.33 6.13 0.08
CA GLY A 188 11.85 5.24 1.15
C GLY A 188 10.95 4.11 0.64
N ILE A 189 10.50 3.28 1.58
CA ILE A 189 9.62 2.13 1.32
C ILE A 189 8.19 2.49 1.69
N TYR A 190 7.30 2.48 0.69
CA TYR A 190 5.88 2.76 0.82
C TYR A 190 5.07 1.56 0.33
N SER A 191 5.21 0.45 1.04
CA SER A 191 4.47 -0.77 0.76
C SER A 191 3.71 -1.23 1.99
N TRP A 192 2.51 -1.76 1.76
CA TRP A 192 1.72 -2.42 2.80
C TRP A 192 2.05 -3.90 2.94
N LEU A 193 2.47 -4.51 1.83
CA LEU A 193 2.62 -5.94 1.73
C LEU A 193 3.80 -6.26 0.82
N LEU A 194 4.80 -6.94 1.37
CA LEU A 194 5.82 -7.59 0.57
C LEU A 194 5.19 -8.71 -0.26
N SER A 195 5.69 -8.94 -1.48
CA SER A 195 5.33 -10.13 -2.24
C SER A 195 5.56 -11.40 -1.41
N SER A 196 4.74 -12.44 -1.55
CA SER A 196 4.94 -13.71 -0.84
C SER A 196 6.28 -14.36 -1.19
N GLY A 197 6.76 -14.15 -2.42
CA GLY A 197 8.06 -14.62 -2.91
C GLY A 197 9.15 -13.55 -2.93
N CYS A 198 9.05 -12.46 -2.17
CA CYS A 198 9.92 -11.28 -2.31
C CYS A 198 11.43 -11.52 -2.15
N TRP A 199 11.87 -12.70 -1.71
CA TRP A 199 13.28 -13.04 -1.62
C TRP A 199 13.83 -13.55 -2.95
N ALA A 200 15.02 -13.09 -3.30
CA ALA A 200 15.85 -13.70 -4.34
C ALA A 200 16.30 -15.11 -3.90
N ALA A 201 16.75 -15.92 -4.86
CA ALA A 201 17.18 -17.30 -4.59
C ALA A 201 18.39 -17.37 -3.65
N ASP A 202 19.21 -16.33 -3.62
CA ASP A 202 20.40 -16.22 -2.77
C ASP A 202 20.10 -16.05 -1.27
N SER A 203 18.83 -15.86 -0.87
CA SER A 203 18.42 -15.59 0.51
C SER A 203 19.05 -14.34 1.14
N GLN A 204 19.62 -13.45 0.33
CA GLN A 204 20.25 -12.20 0.76
C GLN A 204 19.56 -10.96 0.23
N ARG A 205 18.93 -11.04 -0.95
CA ARG A 205 18.28 -9.88 -1.58
C ARG A 205 16.76 -9.96 -1.50
N VAL A 206 16.11 -8.82 -1.28
CA VAL A 206 14.65 -8.67 -1.16
C VAL A 206 14.14 -7.67 -2.20
N LEU A 207 13.14 -8.09 -2.97
CA LEU A 207 12.49 -7.32 -4.02
C LEU A 207 11.21 -6.65 -3.51
N ILE A 208 11.07 -5.35 -3.78
CA ILE A 208 9.96 -4.53 -3.29
C ILE A 208 9.52 -3.57 -4.39
N SER A 209 8.23 -3.51 -4.70
CA SER A 209 7.67 -2.38 -5.47
C SER A 209 7.29 -1.25 -4.52
N SER A 210 7.75 -0.03 -4.77
CA SER A 210 7.46 1.12 -3.91
C SER A 210 7.28 2.40 -4.72
N PRO A 211 6.31 3.27 -4.37
CA PRO A 211 6.30 4.67 -4.74
C PRO A 211 7.68 5.33 -4.58
N GLN A 212 8.23 5.86 -5.67
CA GLN A 212 9.37 6.77 -5.71
C GLN A 212 8.88 8.02 -6.46
N ARG A 213 8.49 9.05 -5.71
CA ARG A 213 7.69 10.18 -6.20
C ARG A 213 6.41 9.71 -6.93
N SER A 214 6.11 10.27 -8.10
CA SER A 214 4.95 9.91 -8.93
C SER A 214 5.15 8.65 -9.79
N ARG A 215 6.10 7.79 -9.45
CA ARG A 215 6.33 6.49 -10.11
C ARG A 215 6.34 5.37 -9.11
N LYS A 216 5.94 4.20 -9.58
CA LYS A 216 6.18 2.96 -8.86
C LYS A 216 7.43 2.33 -9.43
N GLU A 217 8.40 2.06 -8.58
CA GLU A 217 9.67 1.48 -9.00
C GLU A 217 9.86 0.12 -8.34
N VAL A 218 10.64 -0.74 -8.99
CA VAL A 218 11.01 -2.05 -8.47
C VAL A 218 12.41 -1.95 -7.90
N LEU A 219 12.50 -2.17 -6.59
CA LEU A 219 13.71 -2.04 -5.81
C LEU A 219 14.20 -3.42 -5.42
N VAL A 220 15.52 -3.61 -5.41
CA VAL A 220 16.17 -4.71 -4.71
C VAL A 220 16.94 -4.16 -3.52
N VAL A 221 16.80 -4.83 -2.38
CA VAL A 221 17.48 -4.50 -1.12
C VAL A 221 18.41 -5.63 -0.76
N ASP A 222 19.70 -5.36 -0.65
CA ASP A 222 20.66 -6.30 -0.12
C ASP A 222 20.63 -6.28 1.42
N THR A 223 20.26 -7.38 2.04
CA THR A 223 20.11 -7.45 3.50
C THR A 223 21.43 -7.46 4.27
N ALA A 224 22.55 -7.79 3.61
CA ALA A 224 23.86 -7.81 4.21
C ALA A 224 24.54 -6.43 4.13
N THR A 225 24.47 -5.77 2.96
CA THR A 225 25.08 -4.44 2.75
C THR A 225 24.13 -3.28 3.00
N GLN A 226 22.83 -3.54 3.16
CA GLN A 226 21.78 -2.52 3.34
C GLN A 226 21.63 -1.57 2.14
N GLU A 227 22.16 -1.97 1.00
CA GLU A 227 22.11 -1.22 -0.25
C GLU A 227 20.75 -1.41 -0.91
N VAL A 228 20.22 -0.32 -1.46
CA VAL A 228 18.95 -0.30 -2.21
C VAL A 228 19.25 0.10 -3.64
N THR A 229 18.89 -0.76 -4.59
CA THR A 229 19.10 -0.52 -6.02
C THR A 229 17.75 -0.48 -6.74
N CYS A 230 17.53 0.56 -7.54
CA CYS A 230 16.34 0.67 -8.39
C CYS A 230 16.57 -0.05 -9.72
N LEU A 231 15.88 -1.19 -9.91
CA LEU A 231 16.01 -2.06 -11.09
C LEU A 231 15.39 -1.43 -12.35
N THR A 232 14.46 -0.49 -12.16
CA THR A 232 13.67 0.13 -13.23
C THR A 232 14.10 1.57 -13.55
N SER A 233 15.18 2.06 -12.93
CA SER A 233 15.71 3.42 -13.12
C SER A 233 16.11 3.78 -14.56
N LYS A 234 16.49 2.79 -15.38
CA LYS A 234 16.85 2.96 -16.80
C LYS A 234 15.76 2.49 -17.76
N CYS A 235 14.61 2.08 -17.24
CA CYS A 235 13.50 1.57 -18.05
C CYS A 235 12.66 2.71 -18.65
N GLU A 236 11.73 2.35 -19.52
CA GLU A 236 10.78 3.27 -20.13
C GLU A 236 9.98 4.05 -19.08
N GLU A 237 9.63 5.28 -19.43
CA GLU A 237 8.86 6.20 -18.61
C GLU A 237 7.49 5.61 -18.24
N GLY A 238 7.18 5.55 -16.95
CA GLY A 238 5.93 4.97 -16.44
C GLY A 238 6.08 4.44 -15.02
N SER A 239 5.23 3.48 -14.66
CA SER A 239 5.25 2.81 -13.37
C SER A 239 5.38 1.30 -13.53
N TRP A 240 6.22 0.70 -12.70
CA TRP A 240 6.59 -0.71 -12.70
C TRP A 240 6.16 -1.34 -11.37
N SER A 241 5.19 -2.26 -11.44
CA SER A 241 4.60 -2.95 -10.29
C SER A 241 5.04 -4.40 -10.24
N LEU A 242 5.84 -4.76 -9.22
CA LEU A 242 6.18 -6.15 -8.93
C LEU A 242 4.93 -6.94 -8.54
N LEU A 243 4.53 -7.90 -9.37
CA LEU A 243 3.35 -8.75 -9.12
C LEU A 243 3.73 -9.99 -8.31
N ASN A 244 4.83 -10.64 -8.71
CA ASN A 244 5.32 -11.83 -8.04
C ASN A 244 6.80 -12.06 -8.31
N VAL A 245 7.42 -12.89 -7.47
CA VAL A 245 8.79 -13.35 -7.62
C VAL A 245 8.80 -14.85 -7.34
N GLN A 246 9.44 -15.61 -8.23
CA GLN A 246 9.68 -17.03 -8.04
C GLN A 246 11.16 -17.32 -8.21
N ARG A 247 11.87 -17.52 -7.09
CA ARG A 247 13.34 -17.52 -7.05
C ARG A 247 13.85 -16.19 -7.58
N ASP A 248 14.53 -16.17 -8.73
CA ASP A 248 15.04 -14.95 -9.35
C ASP A 248 14.16 -14.45 -10.50
N LEU A 249 13.12 -15.20 -10.88
CA LEU A 249 12.17 -14.76 -11.91
C LEU A 249 11.19 -13.75 -11.32
N MET A 250 11.21 -12.53 -11.85
CA MET A 250 10.28 -11.46 -11.52
C MET A 250 9.17 -11.39 -12.57
N VAL A 251 7.93 -11.23 -12.09
CA VAL A 251 6.77 -10.92 -12.92
C VAL A 251 6.30 -9.52 -12.57
N ILE A 252 6.22 -8.64 -13.56
CA ILE A 252 6.00 -7.21 -13.37
C ILE A 252 4.92 -6.73 -14.34
N SER A 253 4.05 -5.86 -13.86
CA SER A 253 3.17 -5.08 -14.72
C SER A 253 3.77 -3.70 -14.91
N CYS A 254 3.92 -3.26 -16.16
CA CYS A 254 4.39 -1.92 -16.47
C CYS A 254 3.29 -1.17 -17.24
N SER A 255 3.11 0.10 -16.94
CA SER A 255 2.15 0.95 -17.64
C SER A 255 2.55 2.40 -17.55
N SER A 256 1.96 3.23 -18.40
CA SER A 256 2.12 4.68 -18.37
C SER A 256 0.76 5.34 -18.57
N PRO A 257 0.62 6.65 -18.29
CA PRO A 257 -0.66 7.34 -18.43
C PRO A 257 -1.30 7.25 -19.83
N ASN A 258 -0.50 6.96 -20.87
CA ASN A 258 -0.99 6.76 -22.24
C ASN A 258 -0.87 5.31 -22.75
N CYS A 259 -0.39 4.35 -21.97
CA CYS A 259 -0.25 2.97 -22.39
C CYS A 259 -0.87 2.03 -21.34
N PRO A 260 -1.89 1.21 -21.71
CA PRO A 260 -2.44 0.19 -20.83
C PRO A 260 -1.36 -0.74 -20.30
N PRO A 261 -1.60 -1.43 -19.16
CA PRO A 261 -0.58 -2.28 -18.58
C PRO A 261 -0.18 -3.42 -19.49
N ASP A 262 1.12 -3.61 -19.66
CA ASP A 262 1.71 -4.80 -20.23
C ASP A 262 2.23 -5.73 -19.12
N LEU A 263 2.48 -6.98 -19.47
CA LEU A 263 3.08 -7.95 -18.57
C LEU A 263 4.50 -8.28 -19.03
N ARG A 264 5.48 -8.10 -18.14
CA ARG A 264 6.89 -8.38 -18.43
C ARG A 264 7.47 -9.35 -17.40
N VAL A 265 8.49 -10.09 -17.83
CA VAL A 265 9.29 -10.94 -16.96
C VAL A 265 10.77 -10.62 -17.11
N GLY A 266 11.51 -10.78 -16.03
CA GLY A 266 12.96 -10.60 -16.01
C GLY A 266 13.57 -11.44 -14.90
N PHE A 267 14.78 -11.94 -15.10
CA PHE A 267 15.53 -12.62 -14.05
C PHE A 267 16.38 -11.61 -13.30
N LEU A 268 16.38 -11.67 -11.97
CA LEU A 268 17.31 -10.92 -11.13
C LEU A 268 18.69 -11.56 -11.29
N PRO A 269 19.69 -10.84 -11.84
CA PRO A 269 21.03 -11.39 -12.02
C PRO A 269 21.78 -11.43 -10.68
N GLU A 270 23.03 -11.90 -10.71
CA GLU A 270 23.92 -11.83 -9.56
C GLU A 270 24.13 -10.37 -9.11
N LYS A 271 24.49 -10.21 -7.83
CA LYS A 271 24.76 -8.90 -7.24
C LYS A 271 25.82 -8.14 -8.04
N GLY A 272 25.57 -6.87 -8.32
CA GLY A 272 26.44 -6.00 -9.10
C GLY A 272 26.15 -6.01 -10.61
N SER A 273 25.28 -6.91 -11.07
CA SER A 273 24.87 -7.01 -12.49
C SER A 273 23.42 -6.57 -12.70
N GLU A 274 22.79 -5.91 -11.72
CA GLU A 274 21.37 -5.52 -11.74
C GLU A 274 20.98 -4.68 -12.98
N SER A 275 21.92 -3.93 -13.56
CA SER A 275 21.65 -3.16 -14.78
C SER A 275 21.53 -3.99 -16.05
N GLU A 276 21.87 -5.28 -16.01
CA GLU A 276 21.87 -6.20 -17.14
C GLU A 276 20.55 -7.00 -17.26
N ILE A 277 19.55 -6.68 -16.43
CA ILE A 277 18.24 -7.34 -16.51
C ILE A 277 17.66 -7.19 -17.91
N CYS A 278 17.40 -8.32 -18.56
CA CYS A 278 16.67 -8.38 -19.80
C CYS A 278 15.17 -8.58 -19.50
N TRP A 279 14.38 -7.55 -19.79
CA TRP A 279 12.92 -7.61 -19.69
C TRP A 279 12.32 -8.20 -20.97
N VAL A 280 11.54 -9.27 -20.81
CA VAL A 280 10.79 -9.90 -21.90
C VAL A 280 9.32 -9.57 -21.72
N THR A 281 8.72 -8.92 -22.72
CA THR A 281 7.28 -8.64 -22.76
C THR A 281 6.52 -9.91 -23.13
N LEU A 282 5.55 -10.29 -22.30
CA LEU A 282 4.71 -11.47 -22.51
C LEU A 282 3.39 -11.12 -23.21
N GLU A 283 2.84 -9.95 -22.91
CA GLU A 283 1.60 -9.44 -23.47
C GLU A 283 1.80 -7.96 -23.75
N GLU A 284 1.76 -7.56 -25.01
CA GLU A 284 1.92 -6.16 -25.43
C GLU A 284 0.58 -5.42 -25.34
N SER A 285 0.64 -4.19 -24.83
CA SER A 285 -0.46 -3.25 -24.85
C SER A 285 -0.17 -2.14 -25.86
N GLU A 286 -1.19 -1.72 -26.61
CA GLU A 286 -1.04 -0.64 -27.59
C GLU A 286 -1.07 0.72 -26.89
N ALA A 287 -0.01 1.50 -27.06
CA ALA A 287 0.04 2.86 -26.56
C ALA A 287 -0.93 3.78 -27.31
N HIS A 288 -1.69 4.58 -26.58
CA HIS A 288 -2.51 5.64 -27.13
C HIS A 288 -1.64 6.83 -27.52
N GLY A 289 -1.10 6.75 -28.75
CA GLY A 289 -0.17 7.72 -29.32
C GLY A 289 -0.70 9.14 -29.41
N ASP A 290 -2.01 9.35 -29.32
CA ASP A 290 -2.70 10.64 -29.32
C ASP A 290 -2.82 11.29 -27.92
N ILE A 291 -2.41 10.60 -26.85
CA ILE A 291 -2.32 11.17 -25.50
C ILE A 291 -0.85 11.48 -25.20
N SER A 292 -0.57 12.72 -24.80
CA SER A 292 0.72 13.12 -24.22
C SER A 292 0.61 13.25 -22.72
N TRP A 293 1.71 13.00 -22.02
CA TRP A 293 1.78 13.18 -20.58
C TRP A 293 3.16 13.63 -20.14
N GLN A 294 3.24 14.22 -18.95
CA GLN A 294 4.49 14.61 -18.28
C GLN A 294 4.32 14.64 -16.76
N SER A 295 5.39 14.33 -16.03
CA SER A 295 5.48 14.59 -14.59
C SER A 295 6.05 15.99 -14.36
N ILE A 296 5.51 16.72 -13.40
CA ILE A 296 5.88 18.10 -13.06
C ILE A 296 6.20 18.15 -11.58
N THR A 297 7.43 18.54 -11.23
CA THR A 297 7.80 18.83 -9.85
C THR A 297 7.55 20.30 -9.54
N LEU A 298 6.80 20.54 -8.46
CA LEU A 298 6.34 21.85 -8.03
C LEU A 298 6.96 22.20 -6.68
N ARG A 299 7.47 23.42 -6.57
CA ARG A 299 8.03 23.96 -5.34
C ARG A 299 7.11 25.07 -4.84
N PRO A 300 6.45 24.89 -3.68
CA PRO A 300 5.63 25.93 -3.08
C PRO A 300 6.45 27.22 -2.89
N PRO A 301 5.86 28.40 -3.11
CA PRO A 301 6.53 29.66 -2.86
C PRO A 301 6.76 29.87 -1.34
N PRO A 302 7.67 30.78 -0.94
CA PRO A 302 8.06 30.98 0.46
C PRO A 302 6.88 31.14 1.44
N GLU A 303 5.83 31.85 1.03
CA GLU A 303 4.61 32.10 1.81
C GLU A 303 3.72 30.87 2.02
N GLN A 304 3.95 29.78 1.29
CA GLN A 304 3.24 28.50 1.42
C GLN A 304 4.11 27.39 2.02
N GLN A 305 5.33 27.70 2.49
CA GLN A 305 6.19 26.70 3.12
C GLN A 305 5.59 26.18 4.43
N ASN A 306 5.82 24.89 4.70
CA ASN A 306 5.50 24.31 5.99
C ASN A 306 6.53 24.78 7.02
N THR A 307 6.06 25.20 8.20
CA THR A 307 6.92 25.77 9.25
C THR A 307 7.82 24.73 9.92
N LEU A 308 7.33 23.50 10.07
CA LEU A 308 8.07 22.40 10.70
C LEU A 308 8.94 21.64 9.69
N HIS A 309 8.47 21.57 8.44
CA HIS A 309 9.15 20.85 7.36
C HIS A 309 9.34 21.76 6.12
N PRO A 310 10.24 22.76 6.19
CA PRO A 310 10.49 23.66 5.06
C PRO A 310 11.11 22.91 3.86
N GLY A 311 11.05 23.55 2.68
CA GLY A 311 11.70 23.05 1.46
C GLY A 311 11.09 21.77 0.87
N LEU A 312 9.88 21.39 1.26
CA LEU A 312 9.17 20.26 0.66
C LEU A 312 8.66 20.62 -0.74
N ASP A 313 9.02 19.81 -1.72
CA ASP A 313 8.39 19.81 -3.04
C ASP A 313 7.31 18.72 -3.14
N PHE A 314 6.57 18.75 -4.24
CA PHE A 314 5.53 17.78 -4.55
C PHE A 314 5.40 17.64 -6.07
N ASP A 315 4.68 16.64 -6.56
CA ASP A 315 4.54 16.41 -8.00
C ASP A 315 3.10 16.48 -8.49
N ALA A 316 2.95 16.66 -9.80
CA ALA A 316 1.73 16.40 -10.53
C ALA A 316 2.03 15.61 -11.82
N VAL A 317 1.06 14.82 -12.30
CA VAL A 317 1.12 14.17 -13.62
C VAL A 317 0.08 14.84 -14.50
N LEU A 318 0.53 15.47 -15.58
CA LEU A 318 -0.35 16.15 -16.54
C LEU A 318 -0.50 15.30 -17.80
N LEU A 319 -1.74 15.01 -18.18
CA LEU A 319 -2.11 14.38 -19.44
C LEU A 319 -2.85 15.38 -20.33
N LYS A 320 -2.64 15.33 -21.65
CA LYS A 320 -3.41 16.11 -22.63
C LYS A 320 -3.46 15.44 -24.01
N PRO A 321 -4.50 15.68 -24.82
CA PRO A 321 -4.53 15.27 -26.23
C PRO A 321 -3.37 15.90 -27.02
N LYS A 322 -2.75 15.15 -27.93
CA LYS A 322 -1.69 15.64 -28.84
C LYS A 322 -2.24 16.45 -30.00
N GLU A 323 -3.37 16.00 -30.56
CA GLU A 323 -4.03 16.66 -31.69
C GLU A 323 -5.17 17.54 -31.18
N THR A 324 -4.86 18.77 -30.79
CA THR A 324 -5.88 19.82 -30.80
C THR A 324 -5.86 20.47 -32.17
N THR A 325 -6.87 20.19 -32.98
CA THR A 325 -7.08 20.91 -34.24
C THR A 325 -7.18 22.41 -33.94
N THR A 326 -6.06 23.12 -34.14
CA THR A 326 -5.94 24.57 -34.38
C THR A 326 -6.66 25.53 -33.41
N LYS A 327 -5.88 26.32 -32.67
CA LYS A 327 -6.24 27.54 -31.90
C LYS A 327 -7.03 27.42 -30.59
N ASP A 328 -7.73 26.32 -30.31
CA ASP A 328 -8.55 26.26 -29.08
C ASP A 328 -7.77 25.73 -27.86
N LYS A 329 -7.88 26.47 -26.74
CA LYS A 329 -7.33 26.09 -25.43
C LYS A 329 -8.07 24.85 -24.88
N VAL A 330 -7.35 23.96 -24.20
CA VAL A 330 -7.89 22.68 -23.71
C VAL A 330 -8.63 22.87 -22.36
N PRO A 331 -9.85 22.34 -22.17
CA PRO A 331 -10.49 22.33 -20.84
C PRO A 331 -9.73 21.40 -19.88
N LEU A 332 -9.64 21.76 -18.60
CA LEU A 332 -8.81 21.05 -17.63
C LEU A 332 -9.65 20.37 -16.55
N VAL A 333 -9.37 19.10 -16.28
CA VAL A 333 -9.88 18.37 -15.11
C VAL A 333 -8.76 18.18 -14.10
N VAL A 334 -8.96 18.65 -12.88
CA VAL A 334 -8.00 18.57 -11.77
C VAL A 334 -8.42 17.43 -10.85
N MET A 335 -7.50 16.51 -10.56
CA MET A 335 -7.78 15.33 -9.75
C MET A 335 -6.74 15.14 -8.65
N PRO A 336 -7.00 15.63 -7.41
CA PRO A 336 -6.25 15.21 -6.24
C PRO A 336 -6.66 13.79 -5.78
N HIS A 337 -5.74 13.04 -5.17
CA HIS A 337 -6.07 11.72 -4.64
C HIS A 337 -6.83 11.75 -3.31
N GLY A 338 -7.48 10.63 -3.01
CA GLY A 338 -8.07 10.33 -1.71
C GLY A 338 -7.14 9.56 -0.78
N GLY A 339 -7.58 9.40 0.48
CA GLY A 339 -6.77 8.87 1.59
C GLY A 339 -5.58 9.80 1.79
N PRO A 340 -5.61 10.76 2.74
CA PRO A 340 -4.76 11.95 2.63
C PRO A 340 -3.29 11.62 2.37
N HIS A 341 -2.82 10.48 2.90
CA HIS A 341 -1.60 9.80 2.48
C HIS A 341 -1.89 8.71 1.43
N SER A 342 -1.74 9.05 0.16
CA SER A 342 -1.74 8.15 -0.99
C SER A 342 -0.88 8.80 -2.08
N VAL A 343 -0.96 8.32 -3.32
CA VAL A 343 -0.22 8.89 -4.44
C VAL A 343 -0.85 8.46 -5.77
N LEU A 344 -0.92 9.37 -6.73
CA LEU A 344 -1.26 9.12 -8.13
C LEU A 344 0.02 8.83 -8.88
N MET A 345 0.12 7.60 -9.36
CA MET A 345 1.25 7.12 -10.13
C MET A 345 1.14 7.56 -11.59
N SER A 346 2.29 7.66 -12.26
CA SER A 346 2.40 7.80 -13.71
C SER A 346 2.12 6.42 -14.33
N GLU A 347 0.89 5.94 -14.18
CA GLU A 347 0.42 4.62 -14.59
C GLU A 347 -0.91 4.74 -15.33
N TRP A 348 -1.32 3.66 -16.00
CA TRP A 348 -2.56 3.66 -16.76
C TRP A 348 -3.78 3.79 -15.84
N MET A 349 -4.63 4.77 -16.14
CA MET A 349 -5.94 4.89 -15.53
C MET A 349 -6.99 5.07 -16.64
N LEU A 350 -7.90 4.11 -16.75
CA LEU A 350 -8.96 4.16 -17.76
C LEU A 350 -9.75 5.49 -17.71
N SER A 351 -10.06 5.98 -16.51
CA SER A 351 -10.81 7.24 -16.35
C SER A 351 -10.08 8.47 -16.89
N THR A 352 -8.75 8.55 -16.71
CA THR A 352 -7.96 9.70 -17.21
C THR A 352 -7.81 9.61 -18.72
N ALA A 353 -7.60 8.41 -19.26
CA ALA A 353 -7.56 8.16 -20.69
C ALA A 353 -8.88 8.52 -21.38
N VAL A 354 -10.03 8.11 -20.81
CA VAL A 354 -11.36 8.49 -21.34
C VAL A 354 -11.54 10.01 -21.34
N LEU A 355 -11.22 10.69 -20.24
CA LEU A 355 -11.30 12.16 -20.19
C LEU A 355 -10.41 12.82 -21.26
N CYS A 356 -9.18 12.34 -21.44
CA CYS A 356 -8.32 12.82 -22.51
C CYS A 356 -8.90 12.56 -23.90
N LYS A 357 -9.44 11.36 -24.16
CA LYS A 357 -10.11 11.05 -25.44
C LYS A 357 -11.36 11.90 -25.69
N MET A 358 -11.99 12.41 -24.64
CA MET A 358 -13.09 13.38 -24.73
C MET A 358 -12.62 14.84 -24.91
N GLY A 359 -11.31 15.07 -25.01
CA GLY A 359 -10.72 16.39 -25.26
C GLY A 359 -10.32 17.17 -24.00
N PHE A 360 -10.30 16.56 -22.82
CA PHE A 360 -9.86 17.21 -21.59
C PHE A 360 -8.36 17.02 -21.33
N GLY A 361 -7.70 18.05 -20.83
CA GLY A 361 -6.48 17.90 -20.05
C GLY A 361 -6.82 17.31 -18.69
N VAL A 362 -5.94 16.50 -18.13
CA VAL A 362 -6.11 15.92 -16.80
C VAL A 362 -4.86 16.18 -15.97
N LEU A 363 -5.01 16.86 -14.83
CA LEU A 363 -3.93 17.12 -13.89
C LEU A 363 -4.12 16.29 -12.62
N LEU A 364 -3.28 15.29 -12.46
CA LEU A 364 -3.21 14.44 -11.27
C LEU A 364 -2.29 15.12 -10.26
N VAL A 365 -2.80 15.48 -9.07
CA VAL A 365 -1.99 16.24 -8.09
C VAL A 365 -1.65 15.37 -6.88
N ASN A 366 -0.35 15.21 -6.62
CA ASN A 366 0.21 14.61 -5.41
C ASN A 366 0.67 15.73 -4.48
N TYR A 367 -0.25 16.30 -3.69
CA TYR A 367 0.04 17.40 -2.76
C TYR A 367 0.99 16.98 -1.63
N ARG A 368 1.58 17.93 -0.88
CA ARG A 368 2.43 17.59 0.28
C ARG A 368 1.62 16.83 1.32
N GLY A 369 2.10 15.65 1.67
CA GLY A 369 1.39 14.59 2.39
C GLY A 369 1.31 13.28 1.60
N SER A 370 1.58 13.32 0.30
CA SER A 370 1.60 12.16 -0.59
C SER A 370 2.73 11.17 -0.26
N LEU A 371 2.53 9.90 -0.63
CA LEU A 371 3.58 8.88 -0.55
C LEU A 371 4.64 9.09 -1.64
N GLY A 372 5.87 8.63 -1.38
CA GLY A 372 6.96 8.73 -2.35
C GLY A 372 7.85 9.98 -2.22
N PHE A 373 7.71 10.79 -1.16
CA PHE A 373 8.44 12.07 -1.01
C PHE A 373 9.24 12.21 0.29
N GLY A 374 9.48 11.11 1.00
CA GLY A 374 10.06 11.08 2.34
C GLY A 374 9.02 11.21 3.46
N GLN A 375 9.38 10.78 4.66
CA GLN A 375 8.51 10.82 5.85
C GLN A 375 8.16 12.25 6.28
N ASP A 376 9.04 13.23 6.09
CA ASP A 376 8.75 14.63 6.42
C ASP A 376 7.60 15.19 5.59
N ASN A 377 7.48 14.75 4.33
CA ASN A 377 6.39 15.16 3.46
C ASN A 377 5.05 14.67 4.00
N ILE A 378 4.97 13.40 4.41
CA ILE A 378 3.81 12.80 5.09
C ILE A 378 3.50 13.53 6.40
N SER A 379 4.51 13.74 7.24
CA SER A 379 4.37 14.40 8.55
C SER A 379 3.98 15.88 8.46
N SER A 380 4.13 16.51 7.29
CA SER A 380 3.75 17.91 7.09
C SER A 380 2.23 18.14 7.01
N LEU A 381 1.45 17.11 6.67
CA LEU A 381 0.03 17.25 6.38
C LEU A 381 -0.89 17.20 7.62
N PRO A 382 -0.67 16.34 8.63
CA PRO A 382 -1.45 16.36 9.86
C PRO A 382 -1.54 17.76 10.48
N GLY A 383 -2.74 18.19 10.85
CA GLY A 383 -2.99 19.56 11.35
C GLY A 383 -2.97 20.67 10.28
N ASN A 384 -2.71 20.34 9.01
CA ASN A 384 -2.65 21.28 7.90
C ASN A 384 -3.62 20.95 6.75
N ILE A 385 -4.46 19.91 6.89
CA ILE A 385 -5.47 19.55 5.89
C ILE A 385 -6.49 20.68 5.68
N GLY A 386 -6.99 20.83 4.45
CA GLY A 386 -7.93 21.89 4.09
C GLY A 386 -7.26 23.26 3.91
N SER A 387 -5.94 23.34 4.04
CA SER A 387 -5.13 24.55 3.88
C SER A 387 -3.88 24.26 3.05
N GLN A 388 -2.96 23.43 3.53
CA GLN A 388 -1.71 23.14 2.81
C GLN A 388 -1.97 22.36 1.51
N ASP A 389 -2.68 21.25 1.61
CA ASP A 389 -3.05 20.39 0.48
C ASP A 389 -3.95 21.12 -0.53
N VAL A 390 -4.87 21.97 -0.06
CA VAL A 390 -5.70 22.83 -0.93
C VAL A 390 -4.84 23.83 -1.71
N LYS A 391 -3.91 24.52 -1.04
CA LYS A 391 -2.98 25.48 -1.68
C LYS A 391 -2.05 24.79 -2.67
N ASP A 392 -1.56 23.60 -2.35
CA ASP A 392 -0.73 22.81 -3.25
C ASP A 392 -1.48 22.43 -4.52
N VAL A 393 -2.74 21.99 -4.41
CA VAL A 393 -3.59 21.72 -5.58
C VAL A 393 -3.82 22.98 -6.39
N GLN A 394 -4.22 24.09 -5.77
CA GLN A 394 -4.42 25.35 -6.49
C GLN A 394 -3.13 25.82 -7.20
N PHE A 395 -1.99 25.76 -6.52
CA PHE A 395 -0.70 26.13 -7.07
C PHE A 395 -0.30 25.26 -8.27
N ALA A 396 -0.59 23.96 -8.23
CA ALA A 396 -0.37 23.05 -9.35
C ALA A 396 -1.20 23.46 -10.57
N VAL A 397 -2.48 23.80 -10.37
CA VAL A 397 -3.37 24.23 -11.44
C VAL A 397 -2.88 25.55 -12.05
N GLU A 398 -2.62 26.56 -11.23
CA GLU A 398 -2.10 27.85 -11.71
C GLU A 398 -0.77 27.70 -12.45
N SER A 399 0.09 26.78 -12.02
CA SER A 399 1.38 26.50 -12.66
C SER A 399 1.21 25.90 -14.06
N VAL A 400 0.23 25.03 -14.29
CA VAL A 400 -0.03 24.48 -15.63
C VAL A 400 -0.79 25.46 -16.52
N LEU A 401 -1.67 26.31 -15.97
CA LEU A 401 -2.36 27.35 -16.73
C LEU A 401 -1.37 28.37 -17.33
N LYS A 402 -0.32 28.72 -16.59
CA LYS A 402 0.77 29.61 -17.07
C LYS A 402 1.48 29.11 -18.33
N GLN A 403 1.38 27.81 -18.65
CA GLN A 403 1.94 27.25 -19.89
C GLN A 403 1.12 27.64 -21.14
N GLY A 404 -0.06 28.25 -20.97
CA GLY A 404 -0.89 28.81 -22.05
C GLY A 404 -1.71 27.78 -22.85
N SER A 405 -1.60 26.49 -22.54
CA SER A 405 -2.27 25.41 -23.28
C SER A 405 -3.73 25.15 -22.83
N PHE A 406 -4.16 25.70 -21.70
CA PHE A 406 -5.43 25.38 -21.05
C PHE A 406 -6.39 26.57 -20.99
N ASP A 407 -7.68 26.27 -21.01
CA ASP A 407 -8.77 27.24 -20.96
C ASP A 407 -9.12 27.54 -19.50
N GLU A 408 -8.75 28.73 -19.05
CA GLU A 408 -8.97 29.21 -17.69
C GLU A 408 -10.45 29.33 -17.32
N GLN A 409 -11.35 29.36 -18.30
CA GLN A 409 -12.81 29.40 -18.09
C GLN A 409 -13.45 28.01 -18.11
N ARG A 410 -12.69 26.93 -18.34
CA ARG A 410 -13.19 25.55 -18.37
C ARG A 410 -12.34 24.62 -17.52
N ILE A 411 -12.32 24.90 -16.21
CA ILE A 411 -11.62 24.10 -15.21
C ILE A 411 -12.65 23.37 -14.35
N ALA A 412 -12.50 22.06 -14.22
CA ALA A 412 -13.30 21.22 -13.33
C ALA A 412 -12.41 20.52 -12.29
N VAL A 413 -12.95 20.21 -11.12
CA VAL A 413 -12.28 19.40 -10.10
C VAL A 413 -13.04 18.11 -9.84
N ILE A 414 -12.33 16.99 -9.74
CA ILE A 414 -12.89 15.67 -9.43
C ILE A 414 -12.06 15.05 -8.32
N GLY A 415 -12.70 14.56 -7.26
CA GLY A 415 -11.98 13.87 -6.18
C GLY A 415 -12.88 12.95 -5.37
N GLY A 416 -12.28 11.96 -4.72
CA GLY A 416 -13.01 11.03 -3.86
C GLY A 416 -12.37 10.85 -2.48
N SER A 417 -13.17 10.56 -1.45
CA SER A 417 -12.70 10.48 -0.05
C SER A 417 -12.01 11.80 0.36
N HIS A 418 -10.73 11.77 0.76
CA HIS A 418 -9.94 13.01 0.99
C HIS A 418 -9.82 13.90 -0.25
N GLY A 419 -9.77 13.32 -1.45
CA GLY A 419 -9.82 14.10 -2.69
C GLY A 419 -11.17 14.78 -2.88
N GLY A 420 -12.25 14.18 -2.34
CA GLY A 420 -13.58 14.80 -2.30
C GLY A 420 -13.65 15.92 -1.27
N PHE A 421 -13.01 15.75 -0.11
CA PHE A 421 -12.78 16.83 0.86
C PHE A 421 -12.04 18.00 0.20
N LEU A 422 -10.96 17.72 -0.53
CA LEU A 422 -10.22 18.73 -1.29
C LEU A 422 -11.07 19.39 -2.38
N ALA A 423 -11.85 18.62 -3.14
CA ALA A 423 -12.75 19.18 -4.15
C ALA A 423 -13.76 20.15 -3.53
N CYS A 424 -14.35 19.81 -2.38
CA CYS A 424 -15.24 20.71 -1.64
C CYS A 424 -14.51 21.95 -1.09
N HIS A 425 -13.30 21.80 -0.56
CA HIS A 425 -12.49 22.92 -0.09
C HIS A 425 -12.08 23.87 -1.23
N LEU A 426 -11.69 23.32 -2.38
CA LEU A 426 -11.28 24.11 -3.54
C LEU A 426 -12.44 24.97 -4.07
N ILE A 427 -13.65 24.42 -4.21
CA ILE A 427 -14.81 25.24 -4.60
C ILE A 427 -15.27 26.20 -3.50
N GLY A 428 -15.03 25.89 -2.22
CA GLY A 428 -15.39 26.77 -1.12
C GLY A 428 -14.43 27.96 -0.97
N GLN A 429 -13.14 27.74 -1.18
CA GLN A 429 -12.08 28.75 -1.03
C GLN A 429 -11.79 29.51 -2.34
N TYR A 430 -12.11 28.93 -3.49
CA TYR A 430 -11.95 29.52 -4.83
C TYR A 430 -13.26 29.42 -5.66
N PRO A 431 -14.37 30.04 -5.20
CA PRO A 431 -15.72 29.79 -5.74
C PRO A 431 -15.91 30.09 -7.23
N GLU A 432 -15.11 31.00 -7.79
CA GLU A 432 -15.21 31.38 -9.21
C GLU A 432 -14.21 30.64 -10.11
N PHE A 433 -13.27 29.89 -9.53
CA PHE A 433 -12.16 29.29 -10.27
C PHE A 433 -12.57 27.99 -10.96
N TYR A 434 -13.24 27.09 -10.23
CA TYR A 434 -13.68 25.79 -10.73
C TYR A 434 -15.13 25.87 -11.21
N LYS A 435 -15.39 25.60 -12.49
CA LYS A 435 -16.71 25.68 -13.11
C LYS A 435 -17.58 24.44 -12.91
N ALA A 436 -16.96 23.32 -12.53
CA ALA A 436 -17.65 22.09 -12.16
C ALA A 436 -16.88 21.35 -11.07
N CYS A 437 -17.60 20.63 -10.22
CA CYS A 437 -17.04 19.82 -9.14
C CYS A 437 -17.75 18.47 -9.06
N VAL A 438 -16.96 17.39 -8.99
CA VAL A 438 -17.43 16.03 -8.72
C VAL A 438 -16.77 15.54 -7.44
N ALA A 439 -17.54 15.52 -6.36
CA ALA A 439 -17.10 15.06 -5.05
C ALA A 439 -17.67 13.66 -4.74
N ARG A 440 -16.83 12.62 -4.76
CA ARG A 440 -17.23 11.22 -4.54
C ARG A 440 -16.98 10.77 -3.11
N ASN A 441 -18.02 10.47 -2.35
CA ASN A 441 -17.93 10.10 -0.93
C ASN A 441 -17.02 11.09 -0.14
N PRO A 442 -17.25 12.42 -0.26
CA PRO A 442 -16.36 13.40 0.33
C PRO A 442 -16.47 13.39 1.85
N VAL A 443 -15.35 13.61 2.52
CA VAL A 443 -15.35 13.90 3.96
C VAL A 443 -15.73 15.38 4.11
N THR A 444 -16.97 15.68 4.48
CA THR A 444 -17.44 17.10 4.58
C THR A 444 -17.73 17.54 6.01
N ASN A 445 -17.75 16.62 6.97
CA ASN A 445 -17.97 16.90 8.39
C ASN A 445 -16.81 16.36 9.23
N LEU A 446 -15.69 17.09 9.22
CA LEU A 446 -14.47 16.72 9.94
C LEU A 446 -14.68 16.71 11.47
N ALA A 447 -15.52 17.60 11.99
CA ALA A 447 -15.80 17.69 13.42
C ALA A 447 -16.41 16.39 13.99
N THR A 448 -17.37 15.78 13.29
CA THR A 448 -17.94 14.48 13.69
C THR A 448 -16.96 13.32 13.46
N MET A 449 -16.01 13.47 12.53
CA MET A 449 -15.04 12.43 12.22
C MET A 449 -14.16 12.09 13.42
N ILE A 450 -13.74 13.08 14.22
CA ILE A 450 -12.89 12.90 15.42
C ILE A 450 -13.44 11.81 16.37
N GLY A 451 -14.77 11.74 16.55
CA GLY A 451 -15.41 10.77 17.45
C GLY A 451 -15.86 9.46 16.80
N SER A 452 -15.79 9.35 15.47
CA SER A 452 -16.38 8.22 14.71
C SER A 452 -15.38 7.46 13.83
N THR A 453 -14.20 8.03 13.62
CA THR A 453 -13.16 7.48 12.74
C THR A 453 -12.26 6.47 13.41
N ASP A 454 -11.75 5.51 12.64
CA ASP A 454 -10.65 4.64 13.04
C ASP A 454 -9.26 5.19 12.70
N ILE A 455 -9.21 6.33 12.00
CA ILE A 455 -8.04 7.13 11.61
C ILE A 455 -8.16 8.55 12.20
N PRO A 456 -7.69 8.84 13.43
CA PRO A 456 -7.94 10.11 14.12
C PRO A 456 -6.87 11.20 13.87
N ASP A 457 -5.91 10.96 12.97
CA ASP A 457 -4.66 11.73 12.88
C ASP A 457 -4.80 13.14 12.25
N TRP A 458 -6.02 13.55 11.86
CA TRP A 458 -6.27 14.61 10.87
C TRP A 458 -6.44 16.02 11.42
#